data_AF-A0AB37YRW7-F1
#
_entry.id   AF-A0AB37YRW7-F1
#
_cell.length_a   1.000
_cell.length_b   1.000
_cell.length_c   1.000
_cell.angle_alpha   90.00
_cell.angle_beta   90.00
_cell.angle_gamma   90.00
#
_symmetry.space_group_name_H-M   'P 1'
#
loop_
_entity.id
_entity.type
_entity.pdbx_description
1 polymer ?
#
loop_
_entity_poly.entity_id
_entity_poly.type
_entity_poly.pdbx_seq_one_letter_code
_entity_poly.pdbx_strand_id
1 'polypeptide(L)'
;MAYFSASGDIFPVEAITNALRIEPTRTYKKDDVVARHDNPNLVSTKTLYREETAWTLSTGYQESYDINNQLQVILKSLEGKTEQLKHLKKKYGLQFLFMVVIQAEIHFDLYIC
;
A
#
# COMPACT_ATOMS: atom_id res chain seq x y z
N MET A 1 -3.51 5.00 -8.50
CA MET A 1 -3.59 4.01 -7.40
C MET A 1 -3.90 4.73 -6.11
N ALA A 2 -4.86 4.27 -5.32
CA ALA A 2 -5.03 4.68 -3.92
C ALA A 2 -4.76 3.47 -3.01
N TYR A 3 -4.13 3.69 -1.86
CA TYR A 3 -3.91 2.63 -0.90
C TYR A 3 -3.90 3.12 0.55
N PHE A 4 -4.23 2.19 1.43
CA PHE A 4 -4.12 2.30 2.88
C PHE A 4 -3.17 1.22 3.38
N SER A 5 -2.24 1.58 4.25
CA SER A 5 -1.28 0.65 4.85
C SER A 5 -1.25 0.81 6.36
N ALA A 6 -1.22 -0.32 7.05
CA ALA A 6 -0.88 -0.42 8.46
C ALA A 6 0.49 -1.07 8.58
N SER A 7 1.44 -0.40 9.23
CA SER A 7 2.80 -0.89 9.40
C SER A 7 3.32 -0.68 10.82
N GLY A 8 4.36 -1.43 11.17
CA GLY A 8 4.96 -1.46 12.49
C GLY A 8 5.94 -2.63 12.59
N ASP A 9 6.63 -2.76 13.72
CA ASP A 9 7.77 -3.68 13.89
C ASP A 9 7.44 -5.14 13.52
N ILE A 10 6.85 -5.89 14.45
CA ILE A 10 6.39 -7.27 14.23
C ILE A 10 4.98 -7.40 14.77
N PHE A 11 4.03 -7.78 13.90
CA PHE A 11 2.66 -8.04 14.29
C PHE A 11 2.01 -9.13 13.42
N PRO A 12 0.98 -9.83 13.94
CA PRO A 12 0.25 -10.81 13.15
C PRO A 12 -0.65 -10.11 12.13
N VAL A 13 -0.33 -10.24 10.84
CA VAL A 13 -1.09 -9.63 9.74
C VAL A 13 -2.54 -10.12 9.70
N GLU A 14 -2.76 -11.37 10.10
CA GLU A 14 -4.08 -12.01 10.20
C GLU A 14 -4.95 -11.32 11.25
N ALA A 15 -4.37 -10.73 12.29
CA ALA A 15 -5.13 -9.98 13.29
C ALA A 15 -5.75 -8.70 12.69
N ILE A 16 -5.09 -8.07 11.72
CA ILE A 16 -5.64 -6.92 10.99
C ILE A 16 -6.76 -7.39 10.05
N THR A 17 -6.50 -8.42 9.25
CA THR A 17 -7.50 -9.04 8.35
C THR A 17 -8.78 -9.40 9.12
N ASN A 18 -8.65 -10.08 10.26
CA ASN A 18 -9.78 -10.52 11.07
C ASN A 18 -10.54 -9.36 11.72
N ALA A 19 -9.81 -8.35 12.24
CA ALA A 19 -10.43 -7.20 12.90
C ALA A 19 -11.17 -6.30 11.90
N LEU A 20 -10.62 -6.12 10.70
CA LEU A 20 -11.22 -5.28 9.67
C LEU A 20 -12.23 -6.05 8.80
N ARG A 21 -12.13 -7.39 8.74
CA ARG A 21 -12.84 -8.24 7.77
C ARG A 21 -12.60 -7.80 6.33
N ILE A 22 -11.35 -7.49 6.02
CA ILE A 22 -10.89 -7.08 4.70
C ILE A 22 -9.69 -7.96 4.35
N GLU A 23 -9.66 -8.47 3.12
CA GLU A 23 -8.46 -9.13 2.61
C GLU A 23 -7.45 -8.09 2.09
N PRO A 24 -6.17 -8.16 2.51
CA PRO A 24 -5.15 -7.26 2.01
C PRO A 24 -4.86 -7.52 0.52
N THR A 25 -4.44 -6.47 -0.18
CA THR A 25 -3.84 -6.61 -1.50
C THR A 25 -2.39 -7.09 -1.41
N ARG A 26 -1.68 -6.70 -0.34
CA ARG A 26 -0.30 -7.09 -0.09
C ARG A 26 -0.02 -7.14 1.41
N THR A 27 0.80 -8.11 1.81
CA THR A 27 1.45 -8.15 3.10
C THR A 27 2.94 -8.43 2.93
N TYR A 28 3.74 -8.00 3.88
CA TYR A 28 5.11 -8.47 4.06
C TYR A 28 5.47 -8.41 5.54
N LYS A 29 6.35 -9.30 5.97
CA LYS A 29 6.85 -9.35 7.35
C LYS A 29 8.20 -8.66 7.41
N LYS A 30 8.52 -8.16 8.59
CA LYS A 30 9.87 -7.69 8.88
C LYS A 30 10.88 -8.79 8.59
N ASP A 31 12.03 -8.40 8.08
CA ASP A 31 13.12 -9.28 7.66
C ASP A 31 12.81 -10.18 6.46
N ASP A 32 11.63 -10.05 5.83
CA ASP A 32 11.39 -10.67 4.52
C ASP A 32 12.36 -10.09 3.50
N VAL A 33 12.89 -10.96 2.63
CA VAL A 33 13.72 -10.54 1.50
C VAL A 33 12.89 -9.70 0.54
N VAL A 34 13.39 -8.51 0.21
CA VAL A 34 12.77 -7.66 -0.80
C VAL A 34 13.03 -8.28 -2.16
N ALA A 35 12.00 -8.90 -2.74
CA ALA A 35 12.04 -9.39 -4.11
C ALA A 35 12.42 -8.24 -5.05
N ARG A 36 13.55 -8.41 -5.75
CA ARG A 36 13.98 -7.49 -6.80
C ARG A 36 13.42 -8.01 -8.11
N HIS A 37 12.82 -7.13 -8.90
CA HIS A 37 12.59 -7.44 -10.30
C HIS A 37 13.93 -7.41 -11.03
N ASP A 38 14.17 -8.37 -11.91
CA ASP A 38 15.38 -8.45 -12.72
C ASP A 38 15.50 -7.17 -13.56
N ASN A 39 16.31 -6.23 -13.09
CA ASN A 39 16.66 -5.04 -13.84
C ASN A 39 18.11 -5.22 -14.31
N PRO A 40 18.35 -5.41 -15.61
CA PRO A 40 19.68 -5.64 -16.15
C PRO A 40 20.66 -4.46 -15.91
N ASN A 41 20.14 -3.29 -15.52
CA ASN A 41 20.94 -2.10 -15.21
C ASN A 41 21.26 -1.94 -13.70
N LEU A 42 20.84 -2.87 -12.83
CA LEU A 42 21.07 -2.79 -11.38
C LEU A 42 22.36 -3.54 -10.99
N VAL A 43 23.43 -2.82 -10.71
CA VAL A 43 24.77 -3.38 -10.36
C VAL A 43 24.87 -3.83 -8.88
N SER A 44 23.86 -3.54 -8.06
CA SER A 44 23.86 -3.92 -6.64
C SER A 44 23.55 -5.41 -6.49
N THR A 45 24.40 -6.18 -5.81
CA THR A 45 24.16 -7.59 -5.43
C THR A 45 23.65 -7.76 -4.00
N LYS A 46 23.46 -6.67 -3.25
CA LYS A 46 23.16 -6.72 -1.81
C LYS A 46 21.70 -7.13 -1.55
N THR A 47 21.46 -8.24 -0.85
CA THR A 47 20.11 -8.59 -0.37
C THR A 47 19.53 -7.46 0.49
N LEU A 48 18.33 -7.01 0.17
CA LEU A 48 17.58 -6.02 0.95
C LEU A 48 16.51 -6.76 1.75
N TYR A 49 16.26 -6.29 2.97
CA TYR A 49 15.28 -6.84 3.89
C TYR A 49 14.24 -5.78 4.24
N ARG A 50 13.01 -6.21 4.53
CA ARG A 50 11.95 -5.32 5.00
C ARG A 50 12.24 -4.86 6.42
N GLU A 51 12.27 -3.55 6.63
CA GLU A 51 12.53 -2.96 7.95
C GLU A 51 11.37 -3.14 8.94
N GLU A 52 10.17 -3.36 8.43
CA GLU A 52 8.95 -3.49 9.21
C GLU A 52 7.97 -4.51 8.60
N THR A 53 6.98 -4.91 9.38
CA THR A 53 5.83 -5.67 8.91
C THR A 53 4.77 -4.71 8.38
N ALA A 54 4.10 -5.06 7.28
CA ALA A 54 3.02 -4.24 6.73
C ALA A 54 1.85 -5.05 6.21
N TRP A 55 0.67 -4.44 6.31
CA TRP A 55 -0.60 -4.89 5.76
C TRP A 55 -1.16 -3.75 4.90
N THR A 56 -1.40 -4.01 3.62
CA THR A 56 -1.79 -2.97 2.65
C THR A 56 -3.03 -3.37 1.85
N LEU A 57 -3.99 -2.45 1.78
CA LEU A 57 -5.15 -2.49 0.88
C LEU A 57 -4.96 -1.45 -0.22
N SER A 58 -5.05 -1.85 -1.49
CA SER A 58 -4.78 -0.98 -2.64
C SER A 58 -5.77 -1.24 -3.77
N THR A 59 -6.08 -0.20 -4.53
CA THR A 59 -6.82 -0.32 -5.80
C THR A 59 -5.97 -0.84 -6.95
N GLY A 60 -4.64 -0.92 -6.77
CA GLY A 60 -3.69 -1.02 -7.88
C GLY A 60 -3.70 0.23 -8.78
N TYR A 61 -2.91 0.18 -9.85
CA TYR A 61 -2.98 1.18 -10.91
C TYR A 61 -4.24 0.95 -11.74
N GLN A 62 -4.97 2.04 -11.95
CA GLN A 62 -6.19 2.06 -12.74
C GLN A 62 -6.13 3.34 -13.57
N GLU A 63 -6.44 3.23 -14.85
CA GLU A 63 -6.64 4.39 -15.70
C GLU A 63 -7.91 5.11 -15.27
N SER A 64 -7.80 6.41 -15.00
CA SER A 64 -8.94 7.23 -14.62
C SER A 64 -8.62 8.70 -14.78
N TYR A 65 -9.62 9.45 -15.25
CA TYR A 65 -9.59 10.90 -15.32
C TYR A 65 -10.02 11.55 -14.00
N ASP A 66 -10.60 10.78 -13.07
CA ASP A 66 -10.99 11.24 -11.74
C ASP A 66 -10.37 10.35 -10.65
N ILE A 67 -9.48 10.94 -9.86
CA ILE A 67 -8.78 10.27 -8.76
C ILE A 67 -9.72 9.86 -7.62
N ASN A 68 -10.89 10.48 -7.52
CA ASN A 68 -11.86 10.17 -6.48
C ASN A 68 -12.41 8.77 -6.62
N ASN A 69 -12.45 8.22 -7.85
CA ASN A 69 -12.91 6.85 -8.09
C ASN A 69 -12.08 5.84 -7.31
N GLN A 70 -10.75 5.93 -7.33
CA GLN A 70 -9.89 5.04 -6.55
C GLN A 70 -9.96 5.34 -5.06
N LEU A 71 -9.99 6.62 -4.69
CA LEU A 71 -10.02 7.06 -3.31
C LEU A 71 -11.24 6.51 -2.57
N GLN A 72 -12.41 6.63 -3.18
CA GLN A 72 -13.69 6.22 -2.62
C GLN A 72 -13.75 4.72 -2.36
N VAL A 73 -13.08 3.89 -3.18
CA VAL A 73 -13.02 2.44 -2.94
C VAL A 73 -12.34 2.12 -1.61
N ILE A 74 -11.21 2.77 -1.33
CA ILE A 74 -10.49 2.56 -0.06
C ILE A 74 -11.29 3.14 1.11
N LEU A 75 -11.83 4.35 0.99
CA LEU A 75 -12.59 5.00 2.06
C LEU A 75 -13.83 4.19 2.45
N LYS A 76 -14.63 3.74 1.48
CA LYS A 76 -15.79 2.88 1.72
C LYS A 76 -15.40 1.56 2.38
N SER A 77 -14.27 0.99 1.99
CA SER A 77 -13.77 -0.25 2.60
C SER A 77 -13.42 -0.07 4.09
N LEU A 78 -13.03 1.15 4.50
CA LEU A 78 -12.65 1.47 5.88
C LEU A 78 -13.78 2.11 6.69
N GLU A 79 -14.93 2.36 6.06
CA GLU A 79 -16.08 3.01 6.70
C GLU A 79 -16.55 2.20 7.92
N GLY A 80 -16.76 2.89 9.05
CA GLY A 80 -17.17 2.27 10.30
C GLY A 80 -16.09 1.44 11.03
N LYS A 81 -14.83 1.45 10.56
CA LYS A 81 -13.74 0.65 11.15
C LYS A 81 -12.79 1.43 12.07
N THR A 82 -13.11 2.69 12.36
CA THR A 82 -12.24 3.62 13.11
C THR A 82 -11.84 3.10 14.48
N GLU A 83 -12.77 2.53 15.25
CA GLU A 83 -12.47 2.03 16.60
C GLU A 83 -11.60 0.77 16.58
N GLN A 84 -11.84 -0.14 15.62
CA GLN A 84 -10.96 -1.29 15.39
C GLN A 84 -9.54 -0.83 15.04
N LEU A 85 -9.40 0.15 14.14
CA LEU A 85 -8.11 0.71 13.76
C LEU A 85 -7.39 1.37 14.96
N LYS A 86 -8.10 2.16 15.78
CA LYS A 86 -7.53 2.74 17.01
C LYS A 86 -7.06 1.66 17.98
N HIS A 87 -7.84 0.59 18.15
CA HIS A 87 -7.47 -0.53 19.01
C HIS A 87 -6.20 -1.23 18.49
N LEU A 88 -6.15 -1.57 17.21
CA LEU A 88 -5.00 -2.19 16.56
C LEU A 88 -3.74 -1.31 16.68
N LYS A 89 -3.88 0.00 16.45
CA LYS A 89 -2.81 0.98 16.61
C LYS A 89 -2.19 0.95 18.00
N LYS A 90 -3.02 0.96 19.05
CA LYS A 90 -2.53 0.89 20.43
C LYS A 90 -1.91 -0.47 20.75
N LYS A 91 -2.57 -1.55 20.33
CA LYS A 91 -2.17 -2.93 20.66
C LYS A 91 -0.82 -3.32 20.05
N TYR A 92 -0.57 -2.93 18.80
CA TYR A 92 0.63 -3.34 18.06
C TYR A 92 1.56 -2.17 17.71
N GLY A 93 1.28 -0.95 18.20
CA GLY A 93 2.10 0.23 17.90
C GLY A 93 2.07 0.65 16.43
N LEU A 94 0.94 0.44 15.74
CA LEU A 94 0.87 0.62 14.28
C LEU A 94 0.90 2.09 13.85
N GLN A 95 1.55 2.32 12.73
CA GLN A 95 1.41 3.52 11.93
C GLN A 95 0.43 3.26 10.79
N PHE A 96 -0.36 4.29 10.45
CA PHE A 96 -1.30 4.22 9.36
C PHE A 96 -0.92 5.24 8.30
N LEU A 97 -0.79 4.78 7.06
CA LEU A 97 -0.52 5.60 5.90
C LEU A 97 -1.68 5.47 4.92
N PHE A 98 -2.18 6.61 4.47
CA PHE A 98 -3.12 6.68 3.36
C PHE A 98 -2.44 7.48 2.25
N MET A 99 -2.38 6.93 1.03
CA MET A 99 -1.67 7.57 -0.07
C MET A 99 -2.37 7.35 -1.41
N VAL A 100 -2.27 8.37 -2.28
CA VAL A 100 -2.70 8.32 -3.67
C VAL A 100 -1.48 8.55 -4.56
N VAL A 101 -1.27 7.66 -5.52
CA VAL A 101 -0.20 7.72 -6.52
C VAL A 101 -0.84 7.89 -7.89
N ILE A 102 -0.47 8.97 -8.56
CA ILE A 102 -0.94 9.32 -9.91
C ILE A 102 0.24 9.14 -10.85
N GLN A 103 0.03 8.36 -11.91
CA GLN A 103 0.94 8.30 -13.04
C GLN A 103 0.29 9.11 -14.16
N ALA A 104 0.89 10.25 -14.50
CA ALA A 104 0.42 11.10 -15.58
C ALA A 104 1.28 10.86 -16.82
N GLU A 105 0.63 10.56 -17.94
CA GLU A 105 1.27 10.61 -19.26
C GLU A 105 1.01 11.97 -19.87
N ILE A 106 2.08 12.71 -20.15
CA ILE A 106 2.00 14.02 -20.81
C ILE A 106 2.22 13.76 -22.30
N HIS A 107 1.16 13.89 -23.10
CA HIS A 107 1.28 13.89 -24.55
C HIS A 107 1.74 15.29 -25.00
N PHE A 108 2.93 15.38 -25.58
CA PHE A 108 3.39 16.60 -26.26
C PHE A 108 3.02 16.48 -27.73
N ASP A 109 1.97 17.17 -28.14
CA ASP A 109 1.67 17.35 -29.56
C ASP A 109 2.73 18.28 -30.16
N LEU A 110 3.79 17.68 -30.72
CA LEU A 110 4.74 18.37 -31.58
C LEU A 110 4.00 18.71 -32.88
N TYR A 111 3.37 19.88 -32.92
CA TYR A 111 3.04 20.53 -34.17
C TYR A 111 4.36 20.89 -34.86
N ILE A 112 4.82 20.02 -35.77
CA ILE A 112 5.86 20.36 -36.73
C ILE A 112 5.20 21.29 -37.75
N CYS A 113 5.49 22.59 -37.63
CA CYS A 113 5.22 23.60 -38.66
C CYS A 113 6.10 23.36 -39.89
#